data_AF-A0A927WG95-F1
#
_entry.id   AF-A0A927WG95-F1
#
_cell.length_a   1.000
_cell.length_b   1.000
_cell.length_c   1.000
_cell.angle_alpha   90.00
_cell.angle_beta   90.00
_cell.angle_gamma   90.00
#
_symmetry.space_group_name_H-M   'P 1'
#
loop_
_entity.id
_entity.type
_entity.pdbx_description
1 polymer ?
#
loop_
_entity_poly.entity_id
_entity_poly.type
_entity_poly.pdbx_seq_one_letter_code
_entity_poly.pdbx_strand_id
1 'polypeptide(L)'
;MVNPYERLGNGIIEQAVKDYRRARKYLKKHPRTEELEAAVAAQIAEKKKRRKERVKLNLPREREKRSKEERILDNIRSNERMVSETEQFFLSGWFTDLTEINGKWLLERLKQEVG
;
A
#
# COMPACT_ATOMS: atom_id res chain seq x y z
N MET A 1 34.53 6.10 -12.80
CA MET A 1 33.90 4.76 -12.85
C MET A 1 32.96 4.70 -11.65
N VAL A 2 31.64 4.73 -11.84
CA VAL A 2 30.69 4.74 -10.72
C VAL A 2 30.77 3.38 -10.00
N ASN A 3 30.92 3.41 -8.69
CA ASN A 3 31.05 2.20 -7.86
C ASN A 3 29.80 1.32 -8.02
N PRO A 4 29.91 -0.02 -8.22
CA PRO A 4 28.75 -0.92 -8.27
C PRO A 4 27.78 -0.77 -7.09
N TYR A 5 28.28 -0.51 -5.89
CA TYR A 5 27.45 -0.30 -4.69
C TYR A 5 26.67 1.03 -4.75
N GLU A 6 27.28 2.06 -5.30
CA GLU A 6 26.63 3.37 -5.50
C GLU A 6 25.52 3.26 -6.56
N ARG A 7 25.73 2.50 -7.64
CA ARG A 7 24.69 2.22 -8.63
C ARG A 7 23.50 1.47 -8.01
N LEU A 8 23.78 0.51 -7.13
CA LEU A 8 22.74 -0.22 -6.42
C LEU A 8 21.95 0.70 -5.47
N GLY A 9 22.65 1.51 -4.67
CA GLY A 9 22.04 2.48 -3.75
C GLY A 9 21.13 3.46 -4.49
N ASN A 10 21.62 4.05 -5.57
CA ASN A 10 20.84 4.96 -6.40
C ASN A 10 19.60 4.26 -6.99
N GLY A 11 19.73 3.01 -7.44
CA GLY A 11 18.60 2.22 -7.96
C GLY A 11 17.51 1.98 -6.91
N ILE A 12 17.89 1.70 -5.66
CA ILE A 12 16.94 1.52 -4.55
C ILE A 12 16.21 2.84 -4.27
N ILE A 13 16.94 3.96 -4.21
CA ILE A 13 16.37 5.28 -3.95
C ILE A 13 15.39 5.67 -5.07
N GLU A 14 15.80 5.51 -6.33
CA GLU A 14 14.93 5.79 -7.49
C GLU A 14 13.65 4.97 -7.46
N GLN A 15 13.75 3.69 -7.09
CA GLN A 15 12.60 2.80 -7.01
C GLN A 15 11.65 3.22 -5.88
N ALA A 16 12.17 3.54 -4.69
CA ALA A 16 11.37 4.05 -3.57
C ALA A 16 10.63 5.34 -3.94
N VAL A 17 11.28 6.25 -4.66
CA VAL A 17 10.64 7.48 -5.16
C VAL A 17 9.49 7.17 -6.14
N LYS A 18 9.70 6.23 -7.07
CA LYS A 18 8.65 5.81 -8.03
C LYS A 18 7.46 5.18 -7.32
N ASP A 19 7.72 4.33 -6.33
CA ASP A 19 6.68 3.64 -5.58
C ASP A 19 5.87 4.60 -4.71
N TYR A 20 6.54 5.54 -4.02
CA TYR A 20 5.87 6.63 -3.29
C TYR A 20 4.94 7.43 -4.21
N ARG A 21 5.43 7.88 -5.37
CA ARG A 21 4.64 8.66 -6.35
C ARG A 21 3.42 7.89 -6.85
N ARG A 22 3.59 6.62 -7.22
CA ARG A 22 2.50 5.76 -7.71
C ARG A 22 1.44 5.55 -6.63
N ALA A 23 1.86 5.26 -5.40
CA ALA A 23 0.97 5.01 -4.29
C ALA A 23 0.17 6.26 -3.89
N ARG A 24 0.83 7.41 -3.74
CA ARG A 24 0.15 8.70 -3.50
C ARG A 24 -0.86 9.03 -4.61
N LYS A 25 -0.50 8.85 -5.88
CA LYS A 25 -1.41 9.09 -7.01
C LYS A 25 -2.62 8.15 -6.99
N TYR A 26 -2.43 6.89 -6.58
CA TYR A 26 -3.52 5.94 -6.42
C TYR A 26 -4.47 6.37 -5.30
N LEU A 27 -3.94 6.72 -4.13
CA LEU A 27 -4.74 7.15 -2.97
C LEU A 27 -5.51 8.44 -3.24
N LYS A 28 -4.95 9.37 -4.03
CA LYS A 28 -5.65 10.59 -4.44
C LYS A 28 -6.90 10.29 -5.28
N LYS A 29 -6.87 9.23 -6.09
CA LYS A 29 -8.01 8.78 -6.92
C LYS A 29 -8.97 7.87 -6.17
N HIS A 30 -8.48 7.16 -5.16
CA HIS A 30 -9.22 6.18 -4.39
C HIS A 30 -9.09 6.49 -2.90
N PRO A 31 -9.72 7.57 -2.42
CA PRO A 31 -9.71 7.89 -1.01
C PRO A 31 -10.40 6.77 -0.22
N ARG A 32 -9.84 6.45 0.94
CA ARG A 32 -10.45 5.51 1.88
C ARG A 32 -11.67 6.18 2.51
N THR A 33 -12.87 5.78 2.08
CA THR A 33 -14.11 6.27 2.67
C THR A 33 -14.68 5.27 3.68
N GLU A 34 -15.39 5.78 4.68
CA GLU A 34 -16.07 4.96 5.67
C GLU A 34 -17.14 4.08 5.00
N GLU A 35 -17.82 4.58 3.97
CA GLU A 35 -18.84 3.77 3.26
C GLU A 35 -18.22 2.55 2.57
N LEU A 36 -17.05 2.71 1.95
CA LEU A 36 -16.34 1.59 1.32
C LEU A 36 -15.95 0.54 2.37
N GLU A 37 -15.45 0.97 3.53
CA GLU A 37 -15.10 0.06 4.63
C GLU A 37 -16.33 -0.66 5.18
N ALA A 38 -17.42 0.06 5.41
CA ALA A 38 -18.68 -0.48 5.90
C ALA A 38 -19.28 -1.49 4.91
N ALA A 39 -19.27 -1.18 3.61
CA ALA A 39 -19.76 -2.07 2.56
C ALA A 39 -18.95 -3.38 2.53
N VAL A 40 -17.61 -3.31 2.57
CA VAL A 40 -16.75 -4.49 2.62
C VAL A 40 -16.96 -5.28 3.92
N ALA A 41 -17.09 -4.60 5.06
CA ALA A 41 -17.34 -5.25 6.35
C ALA A 41 -18.69 -5.99 6.37
N ALA A 42 -19.74 -5.38 5.79
CA ALA A 42 -21.05 -6.00 5.66
C ALA A 42 -20.98 -7.25 4.77
N GLN A 43 -20.31 -7.18 3.62
CA GLN A 43 -20.09 -8.34 2.74
C GLN A 43 -19.33 -9.46 3.47
N ILE A 44 -18.27 -9.14 4.22
CA ILE A 44 -17.52 -10.12 5.00
C ILE A 44 -18.40 -10.75 6.10
N ALA A 45 -19.22 -9.96 6.78
CA ALA A 45 -20.13 -10.44 7.82
C ALA A 45 -21.20 -11.37 7.22
N GLU A 46 -21.76 -11.03 6.07
CA GLU A 46 -22.72 -11.85 5.34
C GLU A 46 -22.08 -13.17 4.89
N LYS A 47 -20.89 -13.14 4.28
CA LYS A 47 -20.12 -14.34 3.92
C LYS A 47 -19.85 -15.23 5.14
N LYS A 48 -19.49 -14.64 6.29
CA LYS A 48 -19.31 -15.37 7.56
C LYS A 48 -20.61 -16.04 8.02
N LYS A 49 -21.76 -15.35 7.95
CA LYS A 49 -23.08 -15.92 8.29
C LYS A 49 -23.43 -17.09 7.37
N ARG A 50 -23.30 -16.90 6.04
CA ARG A 50 -23.53 -17.92 5.01
C ARG A 50 -22.67 -19.17 5.23
N ARG A 51 -21.39 -18.99 5.56
CA ARG A 51 -20.48 -20.12 5.89
C ARG A 51 -20.95 -20.88 7.13
N LYS A 52 -21.35 -20.19 8.21
CA LYS A 52 -21.87 -20.84 9.42
C LYS A 52 -23.11 -21.68 9.13
N GLU A 53 -24.02 -21.17 8.31
CA GLU A 53 -25.24 -21.87 7.91
C GLU A 53 -24.94 -23.13 7.09
N ARG A 54 -24.03 -23.03 6.10
CA ARG A 54 -23.61 -24.18 5.29
C ARG A 54 -22.94 -25.27 6.11
N VAL A 55 -22.13 -24.88 7.09
CA VAL A 55 -21.51 -25.83 8.03
C VAL A 55 -22.58 -26.55 8.85
N LYS A 56 -23.63 -25.84 9.32
CA LYS A 56 -24.76 -26.49 10.00
C LYS A 56 -25.49 -27.48 9.10
N LEU A 57 -25.58 -27.20 7.80
CA LEU A 57 -26.23 -28.05 6.81
C LEU A 57 -25.31 -29.14 6.20
N ASN A 58 -24.07 -29.28 6.69
CA ASN A 58 -23.05 -30.19 6.14
C ASN A 58 -22.80 -30.03 4.62
N LEU A 59 -22.96 -28.81 4.10
CA LEU A 59 -22.70 -28.52 2.70
C LEU A 59 -21.19 -28.38 2.42
N PRO A 60 -20.70 -28.83 1.24
CA PRO A 60 -19.30 -28.68 0.85
C PRO A 60 -18.91 -27.21 0.73
N ARG A 61 -17.62 -26.91 0.94
CA ARG A 61 -17.08 -25.53 0.87
C ARG A 61 -17.10 -25.02 -0.58
N GLU A 62 -17.64 -23.82 -0.77
CA GLU A 62 -17.58 -23.13 -2.06
C GLU A 62 -16.46 -22.08 -2.08
N ARG A 63 -15.82 -21.95 -3.24
CA ARG A 63 -14.81 -20.92 -3.49
C ARG A 63 -15.49 -19.59 -3.80
N GLU A 64 -15.58 -18.74 -2.79
CA GLU A 64 -16.07 -17.37 -2.94
C GLU A 64 -14.98 -16.48 -3.54
N LYS A 65 -15.27 -15.82 -4.67
CA LYS A 65 -14.38 -14.82 -5.24
C LYS A 65 -14.44 -13.53 -4.42
N ARG A 66 -13.32 -12.81 -4.37
CA ARG A 66 -13.28 -11.47 -3.78
C ARG A 66 -14.15 -10.51 -4.58
N SER A 67 -14.91 -9.67 -3.88
CA SER A 67 -15.71 -8.63 -4.53
C SER A 67 -14.81 -7.54 -5.11
N LYS A 68 -15.37 -6.67 -5.96
CA LYS A 68 -14.61 -5.54 -6.50
C LYS A 68 -14.23 -4.57 -5.37
N GLU A 69 -15.15 -4.36 -4.43
CA GLU A 69 -14.98 -3.47 -3.28
C GLU A 69 -13.87 -3.98 -2.34
N GLU A 70 -13.84 -5.30 -2.06
CA GLU A 70 -12.76 -5.94 -1.28
C GLU A 70 -11.40 -5.71 -1.95
N ARG A 71 -11.32 -5.88 -3.27
CA ARG A 71 -10.07 -5.68 -4.02
C ARG A 71 -9.63 -4.22 -4.01
N ILE A 72 -10.57 -3.28 -4.12
CA ILE A 72 -10.27 -1.85 -4.05
C ILE A 72 -9.72 -1.50 -2.67
N LEU A 73 -10.37 -1.97 -1.60
CA LEU A 73 -9.93 -1.70 -0.24
C LEU A 73 -8.56 -2.33 0.07
N ASP A 74 -8.32 -3.56 -0.40
CA ASP A 74 -7.00 -4.21 -0.32
C ASP A 74 -5.92 -3.37 -1.02
N ASN A 75 -6.22 -2.85 -2.22
CA ASN A 75 -5.30 -2.00 -2.95
C ASN A 75 -5.05 -0.66 -2.23
N ILE A 76 -6.09 -0.02 -1.70
CA ILE A 76 -5.94 1.23 -0.91
C ILE A 76 -5.00 0.98 0.26
N ARG A 77 -5.26 -0.04 1.08
CA ARG A 77 -4.43 -0.40 2.23
C ARG A 77 -2.98 -0.72 1.84
N SER A 78 -2.79 -1.43 0.73
CA SER A 78 -1.46 -1.72 0.19
C SER A 78 -0.72 -0.46 -0.21
N ASN A 79 -1.40 0.53 -0.81
CA ASN A 79 -0.79 1.79 -1.20
C ASN A 79 -0.53 2.70 0.02
N GLU A 80 -1.44 2.74 1.01
CA GLU A 80 -1.20 3.42 2.29
C GLU A 80 0.07 2.89 2.96
N ARG A 81 0.22 1.56 3.00
CA ARG A 81 1.43 0.91 3.52
C ARG A 81 2.66 1.30 2.71
N MET A 82 2.59 1.25 1.38
CA MET A 82 3.71 1.62 0.51
C MET A 82 4.17 3.07 0.76
N VAL A 83 3.23 4.00 0.94
CA VAL A 83 3.56 5.39 1.32
C VAL A 83 4.27 5.40 2.68
N SER A 84 3.71 4.75 3.71
CA SER A 84 4.32 4.74 5.04
C SER A 84 5.73 4.12 5.06
N GLU A 85 5.93 3.01 4.37
CA GLU A 85 7.21 2.30 4.31
C GLU A 85 8.28 3.13 3.58
N THR A 86 7.90 3.81 2.49
CA THR A 86 8.81 4.69 1.76
C THR A 86 9.13 5.96 2.54
N GLU A 87 8.16 6.55 3.25
CA GLU A 87 8.41 7.66 4.18
C GLU A 87 9.39 7.25 5.29
N GLN A 88 9.19 6.07 5.88
CA GLN A 88 10.09 5.52 6.90
C GLN A 88 11.49 5.24 6.34
N PHE A 89 11.59 4.69 5.13
CA PHE A 89 12.87 4.47 4.45
C PHE A 89 13.66 5.77 4.30
N PHE A 90 13.05 6.84 3.74
CA PHE A 90 13.74 8.12 3.55
C PHE A 90 14.15 8.80 4.86
N LEU A 91 13.46 8.52 5.96
CA LEU A 91 13.78 9.05 7.29
C LEU A 91 14.68 8.12 8.12
N SER A 92 15.05 6.95 7.59
CA SER A 92 15.87 5.97 8.30
C SER A 92 17.36 6.31 8.23
N GLY A 93 18.13 5.85 9.22
CA GLY A 93 19.60 5.95 9.20
C GLY A 93 20.23 5.25 7.98
N TRP A 94 19.60 4.18 7.50
CA TRP A 94 20.09 3.47 6.31
C TRP A 94 20.07 4.33 5.04
N PHE A 95 19.12 5.26 4.92
CA PHE A 95 19.11 6.20 3.80
C PHE A 95 20.30 7.17 3.88
N THR A 96 20.65 7.64 5.09
CA THR A 96 21.83 8.48 5.32
C THR A 96 23.13 7.75 5.01
N ASP A 97 23.19 6.43 5.22
CA ASP A 97 24.36 5.62 4.86
C ASP A 97 24.48 5.41 3.33
N LEU A 98 23.36 5.41 2.62
CA LEU A 98 23.32 5.23 1.16
C LEU A 98 23.61 6.51 0.38
N THR A 99 23.35 7.69 0.96
CA THR A 99 23.49 8.97 0.27
C THR A 99 23.69 10.14 1.22
N GLU A 100 24.44 11.15 0.78
CA GLU A 100 24.59 12.44 1.49
C GLU A 100 23.33 13.33 1.39
N ILE A 101 22.32 12.93 0.60
CA ILE A 101 21.08 13.69 0.45
C ILE A 101 20.28 13.66 1.75
N ASN A 102 19.71 14.80 2.14
CA ASN A 102 18.79 14.87 3.26
C ASN A 102 17.43 14.23 2.88
N GLY A 103 17.15 13.05 3.44
CA GLY A 103 15.93 12.29 3.15
C GLY A 103 14.63 12.98 3.58
N LYS A 104 14.66 13.80 4.66
CA LYS A 104 13.52 14.62 5.06
C LYS A 104 13.20 15.68 4.00
N TRP A 105 14.23 16.35 3.48
CA TRP A 105 14.06 17.33 2.41
C TRP A 105 13.49 16.68 1.13
N LEU A 106 14.02 15.51 0.75
CA LEU A 106 13.52 14.75 -0.39
C LEU A 106 12.03 14.41 -0.22
N LEU A 107 11.64 13.92 0.96
CA LEU A 107 10.26 13.56 1.24
C LEU A 107 9.32 14.78 1.16
N GLU A 108 9.71 15.92 1.72
CA GLU A 108 8.92 17.15 1.63
C GLU A 108 8.75 17.60 0.17
N ARG A 109 9.79 17.47 -0.65
CA ARG A 109 9.70 17.74 -2.08
C ARG A 109 8.69 16.82 -2.77
N LEU A 110 8.73 15.52 -2.47
CA LEU A 110 7.77 14.54 -3.03
C LEU A 110 6.34 14.80 -2.59
N LYS A 111 6.12 15.24 -1.35
CA LYS A 111 4.80 15.64 -0.85
C LYS A 111 4.24 16.84 -1.61
N GLN A 112 5.09 17.81 -1.98
CA GLN A 112 4.69 18.96 -2.79
C GLN A 112 4.37 18.57 -4.24
N GLU A 113 5.10 17.62 -4.83
CA GLU A 113 4.88 17.16 -6.21
C GLU A 113 3.57 16.40 -6.41
N VAL A 114 3.15 15.62 -5.40
CA VAL A 114 1.98 14.71 -5.48
C VAL A 114 0.80 15.19 -4.61
N GLY A 115 0.95 16.34 -3.95
CA GLY A 115 -0.11 17.05 -3.22
C GLY A 115 -1.32 17.36 -4.09
#